data_AF-L9WF54-F1
#
_entry.id   AF-L9WF54-F1
#
_cell.length_a   1.000
_cell.length_b   1.000
_cell.length_c   1.000
_cell.angle_alpha   90.00
_cell.angle_beta   90.00
_cell.angle_gamma   90.00
#
_symmetry.space_group_name_H-M   'P 1'
#
loop_
_entity.id
_entity.type
_entity.pdbx_description
1 polymer ?
#
loop_
_entity_poly.entity_id
_entity_poly.type
_entity_poly.pdbx_seq_one_letter_code
_entity_poly.pdbx_strand_id
1 'polypeptide(L)'
;MVPSSDDGTTTDAGISIFNRPRAQLPHMAMELEHYCPDCDADRTFYRAASTTVHLGEKVKWHCPECDYGFVRISDNGTAVDSSA
;
A
#
# COMPACT_ATOMS: atom_id res chain seq x y z
N MET A 1 -52.74 -29.78 6.77
CA MET A 1 -52.19 -28.52 7.29
C MET A 1 -50.74 -28.75 7.69
N VAL A 2 -49.83 -27.98 7.10
CA VAL A 2 -48.36 -27.95 7.33
C VAL A 2 -48.02 -27.03 8.55
N PRO A 3 -46.74 -26.76 8.88
CA PRO A 3 -45.84 -27.51 9.78
C PRO A 3 -45.29 -26.56 10.89
N SER A 4 -44.35 -26.99 11.75
CA SER A 4 -43.33 -26.11 12.38
C SER A 4 -42.34 -27.02 13.12
N SER A 5 -41.18 -27.33 12.54
CA SER A 5 -39.99 -26.48 12.34
C SER A 5 -39.10 -26.49 13.58
N ASP A 6 -38.01 -27.24 13.40
CA ASP A 6 -36.68 -27.14 13.98
C ASP A 6 -36.29 -25.74 14.49
N ASP A 7 -35.64 -25.68 15.65
CA ASP A 7 -34.46 -24.82 15.80
C ASP A 7 -33.55 -25.39 16.91
N GLY A 8 -32.53 -26.13 16.48
CA GLY A 8 -31.47 -26.62 17.33
C GLY A 8 -30.61 -25.46 17.84
N THR A 9 -30.69 -25.18 19.13
CA THR A 9 -29.76 -24.28 19.84
C THR A 9 -28.34 -24.84 19.76
N THR A 10 -27.57 -24.42 18.77
CA THR A 10 -26.12 -24.62 18.71
C THR A 10 -25.47 -23.53 19.55
N THR A 11 -24.96 -23.92 20.72
CA THR A 11 -24.12 -23.08 21.58
C THR A 11 -22.75 -22.90 20.92
N ASP A 12 -22.58 -21.82 20.15
CA ASP A 12 -21.28 -21.38 19.63
C ASP A 12 -20.46 -20.74 20.75
N ALA A 13 -19.55 -21.52 21.33
CA ALA A 13 -18.52 -21.03 22.23
C ALA A 13 -17.27 -20.67 21.39
N GLY A 14 -17.14 -19.39 21.06
CA GLY A 14 -15.93 -18.85 20.43
C GLY A 14 -14.72 -18.83 21.37
N ILE A 15 -13.51 -18.83 20.80
CA ILE A 15 -12.33 -18.05 21.24
C ILE A 15 -11.23 -18.07 20.16
N SER A 16 -11.13 -16.93 19.47
CA SER A 16 -9.96 -16.16 19.04
C SER A 16 -8.67 -16.86 18.55
N ILE A 17 -8.46 -16.83 17.22
CA ILE A 17 -7.12 -16.98 16.58
C ILE A 17 -6.68 -15.64 15.94
N PHE A 18 -7.33 -14.51 16.29
CA PHE A 18 -6.89 -13.18 15.88
C PHE A 18 -5.67 -12.73 16.71
N ASN A 19 -4.54 -13.43 16.55
CA ASN A 19 -3.25 -12.88 16.93
C ASN A 19 -2.18 -13.26 15.91
N ARG A 20 -2.33 -12.73 14.69
CA ARG A 20 -1.16 -12.43 13.87
C ARG A 20 -0.72 -11.03 14.26
N PRO A 21 0.51 -10.83 14.77
CA PRO A 21 1.05 -9.48 14.87
C PRO A 21 0.93 -8.88 13.46
N ARG A 22 0.27 -7.73 13.36
CA ARG A 22 0.35 -6.86 12.17
C ARG A 22 1.82 -6.44 12.08
N ALA A 23 2.66 -7.32 11.58
CA ALA A 23 3.97 -6.98 11.07
C ALA A 23 3.69 -5.96 9.97
N GLN A 24 3.93 -4.70 10.33
CA GLN A 24 4.19 -3.58 9.45
C GLN A 24 3.28 -3.55 8.22
N LEU A 25 2.11 -2.91 8.34
CA LEU A 25 1.47 -2.34 7.16
C LEU A 25 2.56 -1.54 6.43
N PRO A 26 2.77 -1.73 5.12
CA PRO A 26 3.71 -0.90 4.39
C PRO A 26 3.30 0.54 4.66
N HIS A 27 4.19 1.26 5.32
CA HIS A 27 4.02 2.65 5.61
C HIS A 27 3.81 3.32 4.25
N MET A 28 2.58 3.77 3.99
CA MET A 28 2.20 4.55 2.82
C MET A 28 2.97 5.87 2.90
N ALA A 29 4.26 5.84 2.52
CA ALA A 29 5.12 7.01 2.58
C ALA A 29 4.49 8.10 1.72
N MET A 30 4.20 9.25 2.34
CA MET A 30 3.64 10.42 1.65
C MET A 30 4.73 11.32 1.09
N GLU A 31 5.94 11.17 1.62
CA GLU A 31 7.16 11.88 1.26
C GLU A 31 8.29 10.89 0.99
N LEU A 32 9.20 11.27 0.10
CA LEU A 32 10.35 10.48 -0.28
C LEU A 32 11.54 11.38 -0.57
N GLU A 33 12.66 11.16 0.10
CA GLU A 33 13.93 11.80 -0.23
C GLU A 33 14.57 11.11 -1.45
N HIS A 34 14.75 11.85 -2.53
CA HIS A 34 15.38 11.34 -3.75
C HIS A 34 16.11 12.45 -4.50
N TYR A 35 17.17 12.08 -5.23
CA TYR A 35 17.88 13.00 -6.10
C TYR A 35 16.99 13.45 -7.27
N CYS A 36 16.90 14.76 -7.47
CA CYS A 36 16.18 15.36 -8.58
C CYS A 36 17.18 15.74 -9.69
N PRO A 37 17.11 15.12 -10.89
CA PRO A 37 18.01 15.44 -12.00
C PRO A 37 17.79 16.83 -12.60
N ASP A 38 16.61 17.44 -12.40
CA ASP A 38 16.29 18.78 -12.90
C ASP A 38 16.82 19.88 -11.96
N CYS A 39 16.81 19.64 -10.65
CA CYS A 39 17.34 20.57 -9.65
C CYS A 39 18.83 20.34 -9.32
N ASP A 40 19.41 19.25 -9.81
CA ASP A 40 20.77 18.77 -9.47
C ASP A 40 21.01 18.65 -7.95
N ALA A 41 19.99 18.21 -7.20
CA ALA A 41 20.05 18.14 -5.74
C ALA A 41 19.08 17.09 -5.17
N ASP A 42 19.38 16.58 -3.97
CA ASP A 42 18.46 15.77 -3.17
C ASP A 42 17.27 16.62 -2.72
N ARG A 43 16.06 16.15 -3.03
CA ARG A 43 14.82 16.85 -2.71
C ARG A 43 13.79 15.90 -2.12
N THR A 44 12.89 16.48 -1.33
CA THR A 44 11.71 15.78 -0.84
C THR A 44 10.64 15.78 -1.92
N PHE A 45 10.36 14.60 -2.44
CA PHE A 45 9.27 14.36 -3.36
C PHE A 45 7.99 14.04 -2.60
N TYR A 46 6.87 14.50 -3.13
CA TYR A 46 5.55 14.23 -2.55
C TYR A 46 4.75 13.27 -3.42
N ARG A 47 4.03 12.36 -2.76
CA ARG A 47 3.19 11.39 -3.44
C ARG A 47 1.97 12.07 -4.03
N ALA A 48 1.89 12.12 -5.35
CA ALA A 48 0.73 12.68 -6.04
C ALA A 48 -0.41 11.66 -6.23
N ALA A 49 -0.11 10.35 -6.25
CA ALA A 49 -1.11 9.27 -6.14
C ALA A 49 -0.44 7.90 -5.99
N SER A 50 -1.25 6.92 -5.59
CA SER A 50 -0.93 5.51 -5.71
C SER A 50 -2.06 4.74 -6.40
N THR A 51 -1.72 3.64 -7.06
CA THR A 51 -2.68 2.70 -7.65
C THR A 51 -2.10 1.29 -7.57
N THR A 52 -2.91 0.33 -7.13
CA THR A 52 -2.51 -1.08 -7.08
C THR A 52 -2.71 -1.71 -8.45
N VAL A 53 -1.65 -2.35 -8.97
CA VAL A 53 -1.64 -3.12 -10.22
C VAL A 53 -1.22 -4.56 -9.90
N HIS A 54 -1.39 -5.47 -10.86
CA HIS A 54 -0.96 -6.87 -10.72
C HIS A 54 0.53 -7.03 -10.35
N LEU A 55 1.37 -6.03 -10.63
CA LEU A 55 2.80 -6.01 -10.36
C LEU A 55 3.17 -5.32 -9.03
N GLY A 56 2.19 -4.96 -8.19
CA GLY A 56 2.42 -4.27 -6.91
C GLY A 56 1.81 -2.87 -6.85
N GLU A 57 2.28 -2.04 -5.92
CA GLU A 57 1.79 -0.66 -5.78
C GLU A 57 2.59 0.29 -6.67
N LYS A 58 1.91 0.95 -7.62
CA LYS A 58 2.45 2.01 -8.45
C LYS A 58 2.22 3.35 -7.75
N VAL A 59 3.29 4.05 -7.39
CA VAL A 59 3.25 5.36 -6.74
C VAL A 59 3.87 6.41 -7.64
N LYS A 60 3.15 7.50 -7.88
CA LYS A 60 3.67 8.67 -8.61
C LYS A 60 4.17 9.73 -7.63
N TRP A 61 5.39 10.20 -7.86
CA TRP A 61 6.11 11.18 -7.07
C TRP A 61 6.32 12.44 -7.89
N HIS A 62 6.23 13.61 -7.28
CA HIS A 62 6.52 14.88 -7.94
C HIS A 62 7.42 15.78 -7.06
N CYS A 63 8.29 16.55 -7.71
CA CYS A 63 9.11 17.56 -7.10
C CYS A 63 8.32 18.88 -7.01
N PRO A 64 8.22 19.51 -5.84
CA PRO A 64 7.49 20.77 -5.68
C PRO A 64 8.20 21.99 -6.29
N GLU A 65 9.51 21.89 -6.58
CA GLU A 65 10.33 23.02 -7.05
C GLU A 65 10.30 23.16 -8.59
N CYS A 66 10.36 22.03 -9.31
CA CYS A 66 10.54 22.00 -10.77
C CYS A 66 9.50 21.16 -11.54
N ASP A 67 8.49 20.62 -10.85
CA ASP A 67 7.45 19.75 -11.41
C ASP A 67 7.93 18.39 -11.97
N TYR A 68 9.23 18.07 -11.88
CA TYR A 68 9.75 16.76 -12.27
C TYR A 68 9.04 15.65 -11.49
N GLY A 69 8.57 14.62 -12.19
CA GLY A 69 7.86 13.50 -11.58
C GLY A 69 8.32 12.14 -12.10
N PHE A 70 8.34 11.16 -11.21
CA PHE A 70 8.71 9.78 -11.53
C PHE A 70 7.74 8.79 -10.88
N VAL A 71 7.78 7.55 -11.34
CA VAL A 71 6.93 6.47 -10.84
C VAL A 71 7.80 5.40 -10.18
N ARG A 72 7.44 4.99 -8.97
CA ARG A 72 8.00 3.79 -8.35
C ARG A 72 6.96 2.68 -8.30
N ILE A 73 7.38 1.47 -8.60
CA ILE A 73 6.55 0.27 -8.39
C ILE A 73 7.20 -0.51 -7.26
N SER A 74 6.44 -0.71 -6.19
CA SER A 74 6.87 -1.51 -5.04
C SER A 74 6.11 -2.83 -5.06
N ASP A 75 6.80 -3.92 -5.39
CA ASP A 75 6.34 -5.27 -5.09
C ASP A 75 7.05 -5.73 -3.82
N ASN A 76 6.29 -5.88 -2.73
CA ASN A 76 6.76 -6.51 -1.49
C ASN A 76 8.14 -6.00 -0.98
N GLY A 77 8.40 -4.69 -1.05
CA GLY A 77 9.63 -4.07 -0.52
C GLY A 77 10.84 -4.05 -1.47
N THR A 78 10.71 -4.57 -2.70
CA THR A 78 11.74 -4.38 -3.73
C THR A 78 11.36 -3.20 -4.62
N ALA A 79 12.10 -2.10 -4.51
CA ALA A 79 12.01 -0.98 -5.44
C ALA A 79 12.87 -1.33 -6.67
N VAL A 80 12.25 -1.42 -7.84
CA VAL A 80 12.98 -1.54 -9.11
C VAL A 80 13.12 -0.16 -9.73
N ASP A 81 14.30 0.44 -9.64
CA ASP A 81 14.69 1.60 -10.45
C ASP A 81 15.04 1.13 -11.87
N SER A 82 14.21 1.45 -12.85
CA SER A 82 14.54 1.26 -14.27
C SER A 82 15.13 2.56 -14.80
N SER A 83 16.46 2.68 -14.76
CA SER A 83 17.19 3.69 -15.54
C SER A 83 17.46 3.10 -16.93
N ALA A 84 16.98 3.76 -17.99
CA ALA A 84 17.32 3.46 -19.38
C ALA A 84 18.07 4.65 -19.98
#